data_AF-A0A7S1FD77-F1
#
_entry.id   AF-A0A7S1FD77-F1
#
_cell.length_a   1.000
_cell.length_b   1.000
_cell.length_c   1.000
_cell.angle_alpha   90.00
_cell.angle_beta   90.00
_cell.angle_gamma   90.00
#
_symmetry.space_group_name_H-M   'P 1'
#
loop_
_entity.id
_entity.type
_entity.pdbx_description
1 polymer ?
#
loop_
_entity_poly.entity_id
_entity_poly.type
_entity_poly.pdbx_seq_one_letter_code
_entity_poly.pdbx_strand_id
1 'polypeptide(L)'
;GESNVLSSSMLYDCGKSLNPLIDCGQAEGGFVMGLGYFLRERLLVDKDTGKMETDGTWEYKIPSFQDVPLNFDVEFFPRAHEGGISSSKASGEPPLVLATSAFCALRCAVAAAREQFGKGKEFFRMDAPFTPRDIALTIGAISDKTFFKEPADIIDPLLCGA
;
A
#
# COMPACT_ATOMS: atom_id res chain seq x y z
N GLY A 1 11.37 -9.37 7.19
CA GLY A 1 9.91 -9.41 7.03
C GLY A 1 9.39 -8.00 6.94
N GLU A 2 9.63 -7.21 7.98
CA GLU A 2 9.23 -5.79 8.02
C GLU A 2 9.79 -4.95 6.86
N SER A 3 9.02 -3.93 6.49
CA SER A 3 9.37 -2.92 5.48
C SER A 3 9.00 -1.54 5.98
N ASN A 4 9.87 -0.56 5.70
CA ASN A 4 9.67 0.84 6.05
C ASN A 4 9.85 1.71 4.81
N VAL A 5 9.00 2.73 4.65
CA VAL A 5 9.14 3.71 3.56
C VAL A 5 10.10 4.81 4.03
N LEU A 6 11.29 4.86 3.44
CA LEU A 6 12.31 5.84 3.85
C LEU A 6 11.98 7.25 3.38
N SER A 7 11.53 7.38 2.14
CA SER A 7 11.20 8.66 1.53
C SER A 7 10.15 8.48 0.45
N SER A 8 9.28 9.47 0.31
CA SER A 8 8.35 9.59 -0.81
C SER A 8 8.28 11.06 -1.24
N SER A 9 8.38 11.30 -2.54
CA SER A 9 8.23 12.64 -3.11
C SER A 9 7.17 12.55 -4.21
N MET A 10 6.18 13.44 -4.15
CA MET A 10 5.11 13.50 -5.13
C MET A 10 4.93 14.90 -5.67
N LEU A 11 4.74 14.96 -6.99
CA LEU A 11 4.34 16.17 -7.71
C LEU A 11 2.96 15.92 -8.31
N TYR A 12 1.96 16.67 -7.85
CA TYR A 12 0.56 16.44 -8.19
C TYR A 12 -0.10 17.69 -8.78
N ASP A 13 -0.93 17.54 -9.82
CA ASP A 13 -1.68 18.63 -10.44
C ASP A 13 -3.09 18.72 -9.85
N CYS A 14 -3.26 19.59 -8.84
CA CYS A 14 -4.56 19.92 -8.25
C CYS A 14 -5.22 21.16 -8.87
N GLY A 15 -4.73 21.63 -10.03
CA GLY A 15 -5.14 22.91 -10.57
C GLY A 15 -4.60 24.09 -9.74
N LYS A 16 -5.35 25.19 -9.71
CA LYS A 16 -5.16 26.26 -8.73
C LYS A 16 -5.85 25.86 -7.43
N SER A 17 -5.07 25.36 -6.47
CA SER A 17 -5.54 25.00 -5.14
C SER A 17 -6.36 26.13 -4.50
N LEU A 18 -7.52 25.78 -3.94
CA LEU A 18 -8.36 26.70 -3.16
C LEU A 18 -7.76 26.95 -1.77
N ASN A 19 -7.26 25.89 -1.15
CA ASN A 19 -6.56 25.94 0.12
C ASN A 19 -5.40 24.92 0.10
N PRO A 20 -4.16 25.37 -0.10
CA PRO A 20 -3.00 24.49 -0.23
C PRO A 20 -2.79 23.58 0.99
N LEU A 21 -3.17 24.02 2.19
CA LEU A 21 -3.01 23.22 3.41
C LEU A 21 -3.98 22.04 3.45
N ILE A 22 -5.22 22.25 3.01
CA ILE A 22 -6.23 21.18 2.95
C ILE A 22 -5.87 20.20 1.85
N ASP A 23 -5.48 20.71 0.68
CA ASP A 23 -5.11 19.85 -0.45
C ASP A 23 -3.84 19.04 -0.13
N CYS A 24 -2.89 19.60 0.63
CA CYS A 24 -1.73 18.86 1.14
C CYS A 24 -2.16 17.72 2.07
N GLY A 25 -3.03 18.00 3.05
CA GLY A 25 -3.53 16.96 3.96
C GLY A 25 -4.32 15.85 3.24
N GLN A 26 -5.04 16.18 2.15
CA GLN A 26 -5.70 15.19 1.29
C GLN A 26 -4.68 14.35 0.52
N ALA A 27 -3.63 14.97 -0.01
CA ALA A 27 -2.56 14.27 -0.71
C ALA A 27 -1.81 13.30 0.20
N GLU A 28 -1.41 13.76 1.39
CA GLU A 28 -0.75 12.94 2.40
C GLU A 28 -1.66 11.82 2.90
N GLY A 29 -2.90 12.14 3.26
CA GLY A 29 -3.88 11.18 3.76
C GLY A 29 -4.23 10.11 2.72
N GLY A 30 -4.45 10.50 1.47
CA GLY A 30 -4.71 9.58 0.37
C GLY A 30 -3.53 8.65 0.11
N PHE A 31 -2.30 9.19 0.11
CA PHE A 31 -1.09 8.36 -0.06
C PHE A 31 -0.91 7.35 1.07
N VAL A 32 -1.08 7.77 2.34
CA VAL A 32 -0.96 6.87 3.50
C VAL A 32 -2.06 5.80 3.48
N MET A 33 -3.29 6.15 3.08
CA MET A 33 -4.36 5.16 2.86
C MET A 33 -3.97 4.14 1.79
N GLY A 34 -3.35 4.59 0.69
CA GLY A 34 -2.80 3.70 -0.34
C GLY A 34 -1.68 2.79 0.18
N LEU A 35 -0.79 3.29 1.05
CA LEU A 35 0.24 2.46 1.69
C LEU A 35 -0.40 1.35 2.53
N GLY A 36 -1.46 1.66 3.27
CA GLY A 36 -2.24 0.69 4.01
C GLY A 36 -2.79 -0.40 3.11
N TYR A 37 -3.51 -0.01 2.06
CA TYR A 37 -4.06 -0.92 1.06
C TYR A 37 -3.01 -1.86 0.45
N PHE A 38 -1.83 -1.35 0.09
CA PHE A 38 -0.81 -2.16 -0.57
C PHE A 38 0.04 -3.01 0.39
N LEU A 39 0.27 -2.56 1.63
CA LEU A 39 1.33 -3.11 2.49
C LEU A 39 0.86 -3.68 3.83
N ARG A 40 -0.35 -3.34 4.31
CA ARG A 40 -0.77 -3.64 5.69
C ARG A 40 -2.16 -4.24 5.81
N GLU A 41 -3.14 -3.61 5.17
CA GLU A 41 -4.57 -3.85 5.39
C GLU A 41 -5.04 -5.17 4.77
N ARG A 42 -4.86 -6.26 5.51
CA ARG A 42 -5.31 -7.60 5.12
C ARG A 42 -6.68 -7.90 5.70
N LEU A 43 -7.62 -8.20 4.81
CA LEU A 43 -8.92 -8.75 5.16
C LEU A 43 -8.85 -10.28 5.15
N LEU A 44 -9.26 -10.92 6.24
CA LEU A 44 -9.41 -12.38 6.31
C LEU A 44 -10.88 -12.72 6.49
N VAL A 45 -11.35 -13.66 5.68
CA VAL A 45 -12.72 -14.17 5.70
C VAL A 45 -12.64 -15.69 5.73
N ASP A 46 -13.33 -16.30 6.68
CA ASP A 46 -13.49 -17.75 6.76
C ASP A 46 -14.28 -18.24 5.54
N LYS A 47 -13.70 -19.17 4.75
CA LYS A 47 -14.34 -19.63 3.50
C LYS A 47 -15.62 -20.42 3.71
N ASP A 48 -15.71 -21.20 4.77
CA ASP A 48 -16.83 -22.12 4.99
C ASP A 48 -18.05 -21.36 5.52
N THR A 49 -17.81 -20.37 6.37
CA THR A 49 -18.86 -19.60 7.06
C THR A 49 -19.11 -18.22 6.45
N GLY A 50 -18.17 -17.70 5.65
CA GLY A 50 -18.20 -16.34 5.14
C GLY A 50 -17.99 -15.26 6.21
N LYS A 51 -17.60 -15.66 7.43
CA LYS A 51 -17.43 -14.74 8.55
C LYS A 51 -16.10 -13.99 8.42
N MET A 52 -16.12 -12.68 8.62
CA MET A 52 -14.88 -11.90 8.71
C MET A 52 -14.12 -12.25 9.99
N GLU A 53 -12.86 -12.69 9.85
CA GLU A 53 -11.97 -12.94 10.98
C GLU A 53 -11.26 -11.66 11.43
N THR A 54 -11.04 -10.72 10.52
CA THR A 54 -10.47 -9.41 10.81
C THR A 54 -11.57 -8.39 11.12
N ASP A 55 -12.41 -8.67 12.12
CA ASP A 55 -13.56 -7.84 12.51
C ASP A 55 -13.24 -6.83 13.63
N GLY A 56 -12.01 -6.80 14.12
CA GLY A 56 -11.52 -5.89 15.14
C GLY A 56 -10.25 -5.12 14.75
N THR A 57 -9.93 -4.08 15.54
CA THR A 57 -8.71 -3.27 15.38
C THR A 57 -7.43 -4.03 15.76
N TRP A 58 -7.57 -5.17 16.44
CA TRP A 58 -6.46 -6.05 16.78
C TRP A 58 -6.01 -6.93 15.64
N GLU A 59 -6.92 -7.24 14.74
CA GLU A 59 -6.73 -8.13 13.61
C GLU A 59 -6.53 -7.32 12.32
N TYR A 60 -7.32 -6.26 12.12
CA TYR A 60 -7.20 -5.35 10.98
C TYR A 60 -6.26 -4.18 11.29
N LYS A 61 -5.07 -4.18 10.66
CA LYS A 61 -4.03 -3.18 10.91
C LYS A 61 -4.02 -2.10 9.83
N ILE A 62 -4.61 -0.95 10.17
CA ILE A 62 -4.42 0.29 9.42
C ILE A 62 -2.99 0.83 9.57
N PRO A 63 -2.51 1.67 8.63
CA PRO A 63 -1.25 2.39 8.79
C PRO A 63 -1.15 3.13 10.12
N SER A 64 0.00 2.96 10.78
CA SER A 64 0.37 3.70 11.97
C SER A 64 1.36 4.81 11.63
N PHE A 65 1.71 5.65 12.61
CA PHE A 65 2.69 6.72 12.45
C PHE A 65 4.06 6.24 11.93
N GLN A 66 4.40 4.96 12.16
CA GLN A 66 5.65 4.35 11.71
C GLN A 66 5.65 4.00 10.20
N ASP A 67 4.47 3.91 9.60
CA ASP A 67 4.31 3.55 8.19
C ASP A 67 4.38 4.77 7.26
N VAL A 68 4.29 5.98 7.83
CA VAL A 68 4.44 7.23 7.10
C VAL A 68 5.89 7.41 6.65
N PRO A 69 6.15 7.86 5.41
CA PRO A 69 7.52 8.11 4.95
C PRO A 69 8.27 9.06 5.88
N LEU A 70 9.52 8.73 6.24
CA LEU A 70 10.32 9.59 7.12
C LEU A 70 10.56 10.97 6.51
N ASN A 71 10.84 11.00 5.21
CA ASN A 71 10.86 12.21 4.40
C ASN A 71 9.68 12.16 3.43
N PHE A 72 8.71 13.06 3.61
CA PHE A 72 7.52 13.11 2.77
C PHE A 72 7.37 14.49 2.14
N ASP A 73 7.69 14.59 0.84
CA ASP A 73 7.59 15.83 0.09
C ASP A 73 6.37 15.81 -0.84
N VAL A 74 5.50 16.80 -0.68
CA VAL A 74 4.30 16.98 -1.52
C VAL A 74 4.38 18.34 -2.20
N GLU A 75 4.49 18.34 -3.52
CA GLU A 75 4.50 19.54 -4.34
C GLU A 75 3.29 19.57 -5.28
N PHE A 76 2.75 20.77 -5.49
CA PHE A 76 1.66 20.99 -6.42
C PHE A 76 2.15 21.63 -7.71
N PHE A 77 1.80 21.02 -8.85
CA PHE A 77 2.17 21.55 -10.15
C PHE A 77 1.40 22.85 -10.44
N PRO A 78 2.06 23.98 -10.72
CA PRO A 78 1.42 25.29 -10.81
C PRO A 78 0.70 25.46 -12.17
N ARG A 79 -0.43 24.78 -12.34
CA ARG A 79 -1.23 24.83 -13.57
C ARG A 79 -2.67 25.18 -13.26
N ALA A 80 -3.18 26.26 -13.86
CA ALA A 80 -4.60 26.58 -13.77
C ALA A 80 -5.45 25.62 -14.63
N HIS A 81 -6.62 25.23 -14.13
CA HIS A 81 -7.59 24.43 -14.88
C HIS A 81 -8.77 25.30 -15.32
N GLU A 82 -8.89 25.63 -16.61
CA GLU A 82 -9.91 26.58 -17.10
C GLU A 82 -11.37 26.13 -16.87
N GLY A 83 -11.62 24.81 -16.73
CA GLY A 83 -12.95 24.26 -16.48
C GLY A 83 -13.32 24.10 -14.99
N GLY A 84 -12.40 24.37 -14.08
CA GLY A 84 -12.61 24.17 -12.63
C GLY A 84 -13.21 25.39 -11.93
N ILE A 85 -13.95 25.16 -10.83
CA ILE A 85 -14.35 26.26 -9.94
C ILE A 85 -13.08 26.91 -9.38
N SER A 86 -12.90 28.22 -9.60
CA SER A 86 -11.67 28.95 -9.27
C SER A 86 -10.39 28.36 -9.89
N SER A 87 -10.54 27.67 -11.01
CA SER A 87 -9.48 26.94 -11.71
C SER A 87 -8.84 25.76 -10.96
N SER A 88 -9.57 25.16 -10.01
CA SER A 88 -9.14 24.00 -9.20
C SER A 88 -9.48 22.64 -9.85
N LYS A 89 -8.90 21.56 -9.31
CA LYS A 89 -9.24 20.15 -9.61
C LYS A 89 -9.46 19.37 -8.31
N ALA A 90 -10.19 18.25 -8.40
CA ALA A 90 -10.35 17.34 -7.26
C ALA A 90 -9.00 16.74 -6.84
N SER A 91 -8.73 16.71 -5.52
CA SER A 91 -7.46 16.26 -4.95
C SER A 91 -7.59 15.05 -4.00
N GLY A 92 -8.80 14.53 -3.77
CA GLY A 92 -9.04 13.53 -2.71
C GLY A 92 -8.57 12.11 -3.05
N GLU A 93 -9.06 11.54 -4.15
CA GLU A 93 -8.80 10.14 -4.52
C GLU A 93 -7.46 9.91 -5.28
N PRO A 94 -7.02 10.79 -6.19
CA PRO A 94 -5.84 10.52 -7.02
C PRO A 94 -4.54 10.19 -6.25
N PRO A 95 -4.25 10.79 -5.07
CA PRO A 95 -3.07 10.48 -4.28
C PRO A 95 -2.99 9.02 -3.79
N LEU A 96 -4.12 8.31 -3.67
CA LEU A 96 -4.14 6.90 -3.24
C LEU A 96 -3.39 6.00 -4.21
N VAL A 97 -3.56 6.22 -5.51
CA VAL A 97 -2.89 5.43 -6.56
C VAL A 97 -1.37 5.69 -6.57
N LEU A 98 -0.92 6.86 -6.13
CA LEU A 98 0.51 7.17 -6.07
C LEU A 98 1.27 6.26 -5.09
N ALA A 99 0.58 5.66 -4.11
CA ALA A 99 1.17 4.67 -3.21
C ALA A 99 1.65 3.39 -3.91
N THR A 100 1.22 3.12 -5.14
CA THR A 100 1.78 2.03 -5.96
C THR A 100 3.28 2.19 -6.18
N SER A 101 3.81 3.42 -6.13
CA SER A 101 5.26 3.67 -6.16
C SER A 101 6.02 2.94 -5.03
N ALA A 102 5.49 2.95 -3.81
CA ALA A 102 6.07 2.25 -2.67
C ALA A 102 5.96 0.72 -2.84
N PHE A 103 4.85 0.24 -3.40
CA PHE A 103 4.67 -1.18 -3.72
C PHE A 103 5.69 -1.68 -4.77
N CYS A 104 5.93 -0.89 -5.83
CA CYS A 104 6.96 -1.17 -6.82
C CYS A 104 8.38 -1.12 -6.22
N ALA A 105 8.66 -0.16 -5.35
CA ALA A 105 9.93 -0.07 -4.63
C ALA A 105 10.17 -1.30 -3.75
N LEU A 106 9.13 -1.75 -3.03
CA LEU A 106 9.18 -2.98 -2.24
C LEU A 106 9.45 -4.21 -3.11
N ARG A 107 8.83 -4.33 -4.28
CA ARG A 107 9.10 -5.43 -5.22
C ARG A 107 10.58 -5.48 -5.61
N CYS A 108 11.20 -4.34 -5.91
CA CYS A 108 12.63 -4.25 -6.20
C CYS A 108 13.49 -4.68 -4.99
N ALA A 109 13.13 -4.23 -3.78
CA ALA A 109 13.83 -4.60 -2.56
C ALA A 109 13.73 -6.12 -2.28
N VAL A 110 12.54 -6.71 -2.45
CA VAL A 110 12.32 -8.15 -2.30
C VAL A 110 13.07 -8.95 -3.35
N ALA A 111 13.12 -8.48 -4.61
CA ALA A 111 13.91 -9.12 -5.66
C ALA A 111 15.40 -9.17 -5.30
N ALA A 112 15.96 -8.06 -4.79
CA ALA A 112 17.34 -7.99 -4.33
C ALA A 112 17.59 -8.90 -3.11
N ALA A 113 16.66 -8.92 -2.15
CA ALA A 113 16.76 -9.81 -0.99
C ALA A 113 16.72 -11.28 -1.41
N ARG A 114 15.83 -11.68 -2.33
CA ARG A 114 15.75 -13.05 -2.84
C ARG A 114 17.06 -13.51 -3.49
N GLU A 115 17.72 -12.62 -4.23
CA GLU A 115 19.04 -12.89 -4.81
C GLU A 115 20.07 -13.17 -3.71
N GLN A 116 20.09 -12.37 -2.65
CA GLN A 116 20.98 -12.57 -1.49
C GLN A 116 20.70 -13.88 -0.73
N PHE A 117 19.43 -14.29 -0.62
CA PHE A 117 19.02 -15.53 0.05
C PHE A 117 19.03 -16.77 -0.86
N GLY A 118 19.55 -16.67 -2.10
CA GLY A 118 19.66 -17.81 -3.01
C GLY A 118 18.33 -18.33 -3.58
N LYS A 119 17.28 -17.48 -3.59
CA LYS A 119 15.95 -17.79 -4.17
C LYS A 119 15.80 -17.35 -5.63
N GLY A 120 16.85 -16.79 -6.22
CA GLY A 120 16.90 -16.32 -7.60
C GLY A 120 16.16 -14.99 -7.83
N LYS A 121 16.46 -14.37 -8.97
CA LYS A 121 15.92 -13.06 -9.40
C LYS A 121 14.72 -13.18 -10.35
N GLU A 122 14.24 -14.40 -10.55
CA GLU A 122 13.12 -14.68 -11.45
C GLU A 122 11.85 -13.95 -11.01
N PHE A 123 10.91 -13.80 -11.95
CA PHE A 123 9.62 -13.22 -11.66
C PHE A 123 8.94 -13.99 -10.52
N PHE A 124 8.55 -13.26 -9.47
CA PHE A 124 7.74 -13.79 -8.38
C PHE A 124 6.41 -13.04 -8.30
N ARG A 125 5.38 -13.76 -7.88
CA ARG A 125 4.04 -13.23 -7.63
C ARG A 125 4.06 -12.39 -6.35
N MET A 126 3.46 -11.21 -6.40
CA MET A 126 3.36 -10.28 -5.29
C MET A 126 1.95 -9.68 -5.34
N ASP A 127 1.03 -10.26 -4.57
CA ASP A 127 -0.36 -9.82 -4.49
C ASP A 127 -0.51 -8.76 -3.39
N ALA A 128 -1.35 -7.76 -3.64
CA ALA A 128 -1.71 -6.78 -2.61
C ALA A 128 -2.86 -7.32 -1.75
N PRO A 129 -2.84 -7.09 -0.42
CA PRO A 129 -1.78 -6.46 0.35
C PRO A 129 -0.57 -7.40 0.54
N PHE A 130 0.64 -6.86 0.37
CA PHE A 130 1.89 -7.60 0.57
C PHE A 130 2.50 -7.29 1.94
N THR A 131 2.11 -8.10 2.91
CA THR A 131 2.39 -7.92 4.34
C THR A 131 3.79 -8.39 4.73
N PRO A 132 4.29 -8.02 5.94
CA PRO A 132 5.57 -8.52 6.45
C PRO A 132 5.74 -10.04 6.44
N ARG A 133 4.63 -10.79 6.61
CA ARG A 133 4.61 -12.25 6.49
C ARG A 133 4.95 -12.70 5.07
N ASP A 134 4.30 -12.10 4.06
CA ASP A 134 4.51 -12.50 2.67
C ASP A 134 5.91 -12.14 2.20
N ILE A 135 6.45 -11.01 2.66
CA ILE A 135 7.85 -10.64 2.46
C ILE A 135 8.76 -11.75 3.03
N ALA A 136 8.56 -12.15 4.29
CA ALA A 136 9.38 -13.16 4.96
C ALA A 136 9.31 -14.54 4.27
N LEU A 137 8.13 -14.95 3.81
CA LEU A 137 7.95 -16.19 3.03
C LEU A 137 8.63 -16.09 1.66
N THR A 138 8.45 -14.97 0.97
CA THR A 138 8.95 -14.76 -0.39
C THR A 138 10.47 -14.72 -0.45
N ILE A 139 11.14 -14.17 0.57
CA ILE A 139 12.61 -14.20 0.67
C ILE A 139 13.14 -15.53 1.24
N GLY A 140 12.25 -16.40 1.76
CA GLY A 140 12.63 -17.67 2.36
C GLY A 140 13.20 -17.56 3.78
N ALA A 141 12.93 -16.46 4.49
CA ALA A 141 13.37 -16.27 5.88
C ALA A 141 12.55 -17.12 6.88
N ILE A 142 11.31 -17.44 6.52
CA ILE A 142 10.44 -18.34 7.30
C ILE A 142 9.87 -19.43 6.40
N SER A 143 9.54 -20.59 6.97
CA SER A 143 8.83 -21.68 6.29
C SER A 143 7.35 -21.68 6.66
N ASP A 144 6.47 -22.15 5.77
CA ASP A 144 5.02 -22.08 6.00
C ASP A 144 4.57 -22.84 7.26
N LYS A 145 5.35 -23.83 7.70
CA LYS A 145 5.05 -24.67 8.87
C LYS A 145 5.23 -23.97 10.21
N THR A 146 5.78 -22.74 10.23
CA THR A 146 6.46 -22.31 11.45
C THR A 146 5.55 -21.80 12.56
N PHE A 147 4.42 -21.10 12.37
CA PHE A 147 3.77 -20.52 13.58
C PHE A 147 2.28 -20.13 13.57
N PHE A 148 1.49 -20.26 12.51
CA PHE A 148 0.08 -19.83 12.53
C PHE A 148 -0.81 -20.72 11.67
N LYS A 149 -2.09 -20.81 12.06
CA LYS A 149 -3.18 -21.52 11.37
C LYS A 149 -2.95 -21.43 9.86
N GLU A 150 -3.04 -22.56 9.15
CA GLU A 150 -3.06 -22.55 7.68
C GLU A 150 -3.96 -21.42 7.23
N PRO A 151 -3.56 -20.61 6.23
CA PRO A 151 -4.38 -19.50 5.81
C PRO A 151 -5.78 -20.06 5.63
N ALA A 152 -6.76 -19.48 6.34
CA ALA A 152 -8.15 -19.56 5.93
C ALA A 152 -8.15 -18.91 4.55
N ASP A 153 -7.75 -19.73 3.59
CA ASP A 153 -8.33 -19.90 2.32
C ASP A 153 -8.79 -18.52 1.84
N ILE A 154 -7.82 -17.79 1.32
CA ILE A 154 -7.97 -16.36 1.02
C ILE A 154 -9.03 -16.25 -0.08
N ILE A 155 -10.18 -15.66 0.22
CA ILE A 155 -11.03 -15.11 -0.82
C ILE A 155 -10.33 -13.84 -1.26
N ASP A 156 -9.61 -13.92 -2.37
CA ASP A 156 -9.27 -12.74 -3.15
C ASP A 156 -10.58 -12.25 -3.78
N PRO A 157 -11.10 -11.07 -3.41
CA PRO A 157 -12.32 -10.55 -4.02
C PRO A 157 -12.19 -10.36 -5.54
N LEU A 158 -10.97 -10.34 -6.10
CA LEU A 158 -10.72 -10.33 -7.56
C LEU A 158 -10.84 -11.72 -8.22
N LEU A 159 -10.85 -12.82 -7.45
CA LEU A 159 -11.06 -14.19 -7.96
C LEU A 159 -12.54 -14.60 -7.95
N CYS A 160 -13.44 -13.80 -7.39
CA CYS A 160 -14.89 -14.08 -7.35
C CYS A 160 -15.64 -13.62 -8.62
N GLY A 161 -14.92 -13.36 -9.71
CA GLY A 161 -15.48 -12.90 -10.99
C GLY A 161 -14.73 -13.46 -12.19
N ALA A 162 -14.86 -14.76 -12.43
CA ALA A 162 -14.60 -15.42 -13.72
C ALA A 162 -15.51 -16.63 -13.86
#